data_AF-A0A2R7L4R4-F1
#
_entry.id   AF-A0A2R7L4R4-F1
#
_cell.length_a   1.000
_cell.length_b   1.000
_cell.length_c   1.000
_cell.angle_alpha   90.00
_cell.angle_beta   90.00
_cell.angle_gamma   90.00
#
_symmetry.space_group_name_H-M   'P 1'
#
loop_
_entity.id
_entity.type
_entity.pdbx_description
1 polymer ?
#
loop_
_entity_poly.entity_id
_entity_poly.type
_entity_poly.pdbx_seq_one_letter_code
_entity_poly.pdbx_strand_id
1 'polypeptide(L)'
;MKNIISLVLMFLFIGAKAQNAGVYDASSQIDITVYVPDQVEGLTDSARNNLESKLSQIVTSSGLGVSSENSRFIITANVVVLTKDITPTAPPMQAYTLGVNLYIGDGMEGIKFSNCSVTLKGVGENETKAYMSALKNLKVDDPKYQDFIAKAKIKIVDYYNRKCDFIIKDAKAMAGKGQYDAALFKLATIPDACKACYDKSIPVSKVIYKQYIDNDCKVKLAAAKNIWKTSQDESGAYAAGEYLTEISPNATCYNEAKAFTDKIGAKILADGNKEWAFRMKVYQDEVTADKAALKAERDIALAYAKSTSVNYIVAGWW
;
A
#
# COMPACT_ATOMS: atom_id res chain seq x y z
N MET A 1 40.06 -68.02 -4.86
CA MET A 1 40.77 -66.90 -4.20
C MET A 1 40.93 -65.76 -5.20
N LYS A 2 40.47 -64.57 -4.80
CA LYS A 2 40.85 -63.21 -5.26
C LYS A 2 40.61 -62.87 -6.75
N ASN A 3 39.58 -62.05 -7.02
CA ASN A 3 39.66 -60.57 -7.25
C ASN A 3 40.07 -60.29 -8.72
N ILE A 4 39.49 -59.40 -9.54
CA ILE A 4 38.85 -58.10 -9.30
C ILE A 4 38.41 -57.52 -10.69
N ILE A 5 37.37 -56.68 -10.72
CA ILE A 5 37.09 -55.55 -11.66
C ILE A 5 36.35 -55.76 -13.00
N SER A 6 35.36 -54.86 -13.17
CA SER A 6 34.69 -54.34 -14.39
C SER A 6 33.62 -55.21 -15.04
N LEU A 7 32.39 -54.76 -15.32
CA LEU A 7 31.84 -53.41 -15.39
C LEU A 7 30.31 -53.53 -15.23
N VAL A 8 29.77 -53.08 -14.11
CA VAL A 8 28.31 -53.00 -13.88
C VAL A 8 27.82 -51.70 -14.53
N LEU A 9 27.21 -51.80 -15.70
CA LEU A 9 26.38 -50.73 -16.28
C LEU A 9 24.92 -50.97 -15.84
N MET A 10 24.65 -50.72 -14.57
CA MET A 10 23.28 -50.64 -14.05
C MET A 10 22.75 -49.25 -14.37
N PHE A 11 21.98 -49.15 -15.46
CA PHE A 11 21.17 -47.98 -15.77
C PHE A 11 20.13 -47.81 -14.66
N LEU A 12 20.49 -47.04 -13.64
CA LEU A 12 19.54 -46.40 -12.72
C LEU A 12 18.71 -45.42 -13.54
N PHE A 13 17.50 -45.83 -13.92
CA PHE A 13 16.42 -44.91 -14.26
C PHE A 13 16.06 -44.11 -13.00
N ILE A 14 16.85 -43.08 -12.71
CA ILE A 14 16.44 -42.00 -11.84
C ILE A 14 15.43 -41.22 -12.65
N GLY A 15 14.14 -41.49 -12.43
CA GLY A 15 13.07 -40.63 -12.89
C GLY A 15 13.31 -39.25 -12.30
N ALA A 16 13.85 -38.34 -13.12
CA ALA A 16 13.90 -36.94 -12.80
C ALA A 16 12.45 -36.48 -12.61
N LYS A 17 12.01 -36.38 -11.34
CA LYS A 17 10.93 -35.46 -11.01
C LYS A 17 11.50 -34.10 -11.40
N ALA A 18 11.03 -33.57 -12.52
CA ALA A 18 11.18 -32.16 -12.81
C ALA A 18 10.74 -31.43 -11.54
N GLN A 19 11.71 -30.85 -10.83
CA GLN A 19 11.39 -29.84 -9.83
C GLN A 19 10.72 -28.77 -10.66
N ASN A 20 9.41 -28.62 -10.50
CA ASN A 20 8.73 -27.40 -10.87
C ASN A 20 9.56 -26.30 -10.23
N ALA A 21 10.39 -25.63 -11.04
CA ALA A 21 10.95 -24.35 -10.68
C ALA A 21 9.72 -23.54 -10.28
N GLY A 22 9.60 -23.29 -8.97
CA GLY A 22 8.42 -22.67 -8.40
C GLY A 22 8.12 -21.45 -9.23
N VAL A 23 6.97 -21.45 -9.90
CA VAL A 23 6.37 -20.20 -10.32
C VAL A 23 6.35 -19.37 -9.05
N TYR A 24 7.14 -18.31 -9.03
CA TYR A 24 7.13 -17.34 -7.96
C TYR A 24 5.69 -16.84 -7.93
N ASP A 25 4.87 -17.39 -7.05
CA ASP A 25 3.45 -17.07 -7.02
C ASP A 25 3.35 -15.68 -6.42
N ALA A 26 3.32 -14.67 -7.28
CA ALA A 26 3.24 -13.28 -6.87
C ALA A 26 1.99 -13.01 -5.99
N SER A 27 0.99 -13.89 -6.04
CA SER A 27 -0.19 -13.88 -5.17
C SER A 27 0.14 -14.22 -3.69
N SER A 28 1.24 -14.93 -3.43
CA SER A 28 1.67 -15.29 -2.08
C SER A 28 2.08 -14.09 -1.22
N GLN A 29 2.44 -12.95 -1.84
CA GLN A 29 2.90 -11.72 -1.19
C GLN A 29 1.77 -10.72 -0.89
N ILE A 30 0.51 -11.04 -1.20
CA ILE A 30 -0.63 -10.16 -0.90
C ILE A 30 -1.04 -10.34 0.56
N ASP A 31 -0.81 -9.30 1.36
CA ASP A 31 -1.30 -9.19 2.73
C ASP A 31 -2.77 -8.74 2.76
N ILE A 32 -3.56 -9.40 3.60
CA ILE A 32 -4.99 -9.13 3.77
C ILE A 32 -5.26 -8.86 5.25
N THR A 33 -5.69 -7.64 5.58
CA THR A 33 -6.03 -7.25 6.95
C THR A 33 -7.52 -7.46 7.22
N VAL A 34 -7.88 -7.78 8.45
CA VAL A 34 -9.28 -7.88 8.85
C VAL A 34 -9.85 -6.49 9.10
N TYR A 35 -11.04 -6.22 8.57
CA TYR A 35 -11.80 -5.02 8.86
C TYR A 35 -13.27 -5.36 9.05
N VAL A 36 -13.85 -5.00 10.19
CA VAL A 36 -15.30 -5.12 10.45
C VAL A 36 -15.85 -3.74 10.80
N PRO A 37 -16.74 -3.17 9.99
CA PRO A 37 -17.28 -1.83 10.25
C PRO A 37 -18.19 -1.82 11.48
N ASP A 38 -18.27 -0.67 12.16
CA ASP A 38 -19.08 -0.50 13.37
C ASP A 38 -20.59 -0.59 13.15
N GLN A 39 -21.06 -0.44 11.91
CA GLN A 39 -22.48 -0.30 11.55
C GLN A 39 -23.02 -1.52 10.79
N VAL A 40 -23.12 -2.67 11.47
CA VAL A 40 -23.90 -3.82 10.98
C VAL A 40 -25.13 -3.97 11.87
N GLU A 41 -26.32 -3.89 11.30
CA GLU A 41 -27.58 -4.01 12.03
C GLU A 41 -27.63 -5.33 12.83
N GLY A 42 -27.95 -5.26 14.13
CA GLY A 42 -27.99 -6.43 15.02
C GLY A 42 -26.62 -6.92 15.53
N LEU A 43 -25.50 -6.31 15.11
CA LEU A 43 -24.16 -6.67 15.57
C LEU A 43 -23.77 -5.85 16.81
N THR A 44 -23.93 -6.43 18.01
CA THR A 44 -23.39 -5.82 19.25
C THR A 44 -21.86 -5.73 19.21
N ASP A 45 -21.26 -4.86 20.04
CA ASP A 45 -19.79 -4.76 20.15
C ASP A 45 -19.10 -6.10 20.44
N SER A 46 -19.73 -6.93 21.29
CA SER A 46 -19.21 -8.26 21.60
C SER A 46 -19.25 -9.21 20.38
N ALA A 47 -20.32 -9.13 19.58
CA ALA A 47 -20.46 -9.92 18.36
C ALA A 47 -19.48 -9.46 17.27
N ARG A 48 -19.23 -8.15 17.17
CA ARG A 48 -18.21 -7.58 16.28
C ARG A 48 -16.82 -8.09 16.62
N ASN A 49 -16.41 -7.96 17.88
CA ASN A 49 -15.09 -8.44 18.33
C ASN A 49 -14.92 -9.96 18.09
N ASN A 50 -16.00 -10.73 18.24
CA ASN A 50 -15.98 -12.17 17.95
C ASN A 50 -15.82 -12.45 16.46
N LEU A 51 -16.56 -11.74 15.61
CA LEU A 51 -16.48 -11.86 14.17
C LEU A 51 -15.09 -11.46 13.67
N GLU A 52 -14.55 -10.36 14.15
CA GLU A 52 -13.18 -9.91 13.86
C GLU A 52 -12.16 -10.99 14.25
N SER A 53 -12.26 -11.54 15.46
CA SER A 53 -11.39 -12.64 15.92
C SER A 53 -11.49 -13.87 15.02
N LYS A 54 -12.69 -14.22 14.56
CA LYS A 54 -12.92 -15.34 13.64
C LYS A 54 -12.33 -15.09 12.26
N LEU A 55 -12.47 -13.89 11.71
CA LEU A 55 -11.84 -13.50 10.45
C LEU A 55 -10.32 -13.52 10.57
N SER A 56 -9.75 -13.05 11.68
CA SER A 56 -8.30 -13.12 11.95
C SER A 56 -7.81 -14.57 12.00
N GLN A 57 -8.59 -15.48 12.58
CA GLN A 57 -8.30 -16.91 12.56
C GLN A 57 -8.37 -17.52 11.15
N ILE A 58 -9.33 -17.09 10.33
CA ILE A 58 -9.45 -17.52 8.92
C ILE A 58 -8.25 -17.05 8.08
N VAL A 59 -7.79 -15.83 8.30
CA VAL A 59 -6.61 -15.27 7.62
C VAL A 59 -5.35 -16.02 8.05
N THR A 60 -5.14 -16.22 9.36
CA THR A 60 -3.96 -16.94 9.87
C THR A 60 -3.95 -18.42 9.47
N SER A 61 -5.10 -19.09 9.44
CA SER A 61 -5.21 -20.49 8.97
C SER A 61 -4.91 -20.64 7.48
N SER A 62 -4.91 -19.55 6.72
CA SER A 62 -4.53 -19.50 5.30
C SER A 62 -3.05 -19.17 5.09
N GLY A 63 -2.24 -19.18 6.15
CA GLY A 63 -0.79 -18.97 6.08
C GLY A 63 -0.36 -17.50 5.96
N LEU A 64 -1.29 -16.56 6.12
CA LEU A 64 -1.01 -15.13 6.16
C LEU A 64 -0.71 -14.67 7.58
N GLY A 65 0.30 -13.82 7.75
CA GLY A 65 0.47 -13.05 8.98
C GLY A 65 -0.68 -12.06 9.13
N VAL A 66 -1.13 -11.82 10.35
CA VAL A 66 -2.04 -10.70 10.64
C VAL A 66 -1.16 -9.50 10.94
N SER A 67 -1.03 -8.57 9.99
CA SER A 67 -0.38 -7.29 10.25
C SER A 67 -1.33 -6.40 11.07
N SER A 68 -0.79 -5.72 12.08
CA SER A 68 -1.48 -4.61 12.76
C SER A 68 -1.45 -3.32 11.94
N GLU A 69 -0.78 -3.33 10.79
CA GLU A 69 -0.69 -2.21 9.87
C GLU A 69 -1.80 -2.31 8.82
N ASN A 70 -2.42 -1.16 8.51
CA ASN A 70 -3.52 -1.04 7.55
C ASN A 70 -3.07 -1.47 6.15
N SER A 71 -3.32 -2.72 5.77
CA SER A 71 -3.15 -3.18 4.38
C SER A 71 -4.18 -2.54 3.47
N ARG A 72 -3.79 -2.31 2.21
CA ARG A 72 -4.71 -1.91 1.14
C ARG A 72 -5.83 -2.94 0.92
N PHE A 73 -5.51 -4.22 1.06
CA PHE A 73 -6.47 -5.30 0.86
C PHE A 73 -7.04 -5.77 2.20
N ILE A 74 -8.36 -5.90 2.23
CA ILE A 74 -9.07 -6.27 3.45
C ILE A 74 -9.97 -7.48 3.22
N ILE A 75 -10.17 -8.24 4.29
CA ILE A 75 -11.30 -9.15 4.46
C ILE A 75 -12.32 -8.50 5.39
N THR A 76 -13.57 -8.50 4.99
CA THR A 76 -14.68 -7.99 5.80
C THR A 76 -15.87 -8.93 5.74
N ALA A 77 -16.87 -8.67 6.57
CA ALA A 77 -18.08 -9.47 6.65
C ALA A 77 -19.32 -8.58 6.82
N ASN A 78 -20.39 -8.96 6.15
CA ASN A 78 -21.74 -8.49 6.42
C ASN A 78 -22.55 -9.66 6.99
N VAL A 79 -23.27 -9.43 8.09
CA VAL A 79 -24.13 -10.44 8.71
C VAL A 79 -25.58 -10.00 8.59
N VAL A 80 -26.41 -10.84 7.98
CA VAL A 80 -27.85 -10.64 7.86
C VAL A 80 -28.62 -11.68 8.69
N VAL A 81 -29.69 -11.26 9.35
CA VAL A 81 -30.62 -12.18 10.01
C VAL A 81 -31.58 -12.73 8.94
N LEU A 82 -31.49 -14.02 8.64
CA LEU A 82 -32.36 -14.69 7.67
C LEU A 82 -33.69 -15.11 8.30
N THR A 83 -33.63 -15.72 9.50
CA THR A 83 -34.83 -16.05 10.29
C THR A 83 -34.59 -15.81 11.77
N LYS A 84 -35.68 -15.50 12.47
CA LYS A 84 -35.75 -15.35 13.93
C LYS A 84 -37.01 -16.07 14.39
N ASP A 85 -36.81 -17.14 15.17
CA ASP A 85 -37.85 -18.05 15.60
C ASP A 85 -37.80 -18.23 17.12
N ILE A 86 -38.93 -18.56 17.75
CA ILE A 86 -38.98 -18.96 19.16
C ILE A 86 -39.16 -20.48 19.22
N THR A 87 -38.27 -21.17 19.92
CA THR A 87 -38.34 -22.63 20.01
C THR A 87 -39.49 -23.07 20.93
N PRO A 88 -40.19 -24.18 20.60
CA PRO A 88 -41.24 -24.74 21.45
C PRO A 88 -40.65 -25.57 22.60
N THR A 89 -39.67 -25.02 23.32
CA THR A 89 -39.01 -25.64 24.48
C THR A 89 -39.48 -25.00 25.79
N ALA A 90 -39.24 -25.67 26.92
CA ALA A 90 -39.41 -25.09 28.25
C ALA A 90 -38.04 -25.00 28.96
N PRO A 91 -37.50 -23.79 29.21
CA PRO A 91 -38.02 -22.49 28.82
C PRO A 91 -37.95 -22.23 27.29
N PRO A 92 -38.78 -21.33 26.74
CA PRO A 92 -38.68 -20.92 25.34
C PRO A 92 -37.31 -20.28 25.06
N MET A 93 -36.71 -20.62 23.91
CA MET A 93 -35.43 -20.05 23.48
C MET A 93 -35.60 -19.28 22.17
N GLN A 94 -34.65 -18.39 21.89
CA GLN A 94 -34.53 -17.70 20.60
C GLN A 94 -33.65 -18.53 19.66
N ALA A 95 -34.13 -18.79 18.45
CA ALA A 95 -33.40 -19.45 17.37
C ALA A 95 -33.15 -18.46 16.22
N TYR A 96 -31.88 -18.29 15.85
CA TYR A 96 -31.45 -17.40 14.78
C TYR A 96 -30.83 -18.21 13.65
N THR A 97 -31.20 -17.86 12.42
CA THR A 97 -30.47 -18.25 11.22
C THR A 97 -29.80 -16.99 10.66
N LEU A 98 -28.47 -16.96 10.64
CA LEU A 98 -27.66 -15.86 10.12
C LEU A 98 -27.10 -16.22 8.74
N GLY A 99 -27.13 -15.27 7.81
CA GLY A 99 -26.33 -15.28 6.60
C GLY A 99 -25.08 -14.44 6.83
N VAL A 100 -23.91 -15.06 6.83
CA VAL A 100 -22.62 -14.36 6.96
C VAL A 100 -21.97 -14.31 5.58
N ASN A 101 -21.86 -13.12 5.03
CA ASN A 101 -21.26 -12.86 3.72
C ASN A 101 -19.88 -12.25 3.93
N LEU A 102 -18.84 -13.00 3.57
CA LEU A 102 -17.45 -12.57 3.60
C LEU A 102 -17.05 -11.95 2.27
N TYR A 103 -16.24 -10.91 2.32
CA TYR A 103 -15.74 -10.20 1.13
C TYR A 103 -14.25 -9.94 1.25
N ILE A 104 -13.52 -10.10 0.15
CA ILE A 104 -12.14 -9.63 0.02
C ILE A 104 -12.06 -8.63 -1.11
N GLY A 105 -11.40 -7.51 -0.85
CA GLY A 105 -11.32 -6.41 -1.81
C GLY A 105 -10.22 -5.41 -1.48
N ASP A 106 -10.07 -4.46 -2.39
CA ASP A 106 -9.29 -3.24 -2.22
C ASP A 106 -10.08 -2.26 -1.34
N GLY A 107 -9.65 -2.10 -0.09
CA GLY A 107 -10.31 -1.20 0.85
C GLY A 107 -10.05 0.27 0.53
N MET A 108 -8.98 0.61 -0.18
CA MET A 108 -8.66 2.00 -0.54
C MET A 108 -9.51 2.49 -1.72
N GLU A 109 -9.68 1.65 -2.75
CA GLU A 109 -10.47 1.98 -3.95
C GLU A 109 -11.92 1.47 -3.91
N GLY A 110 -12.27 0.65 -2.92
CA GLY A 110 -13.60 0.06 -2.75
C GLY A 110 -13.93 -1.04 -3.75
N ILE A 111 -12.93 -1.77 -4.25
CA ILE A 111 -13.10 -2.80 -5.27
C ILE A 111 -13.26 -4.17 -4.61
N LYS A 112 -14.42 -4.80 -4.79
CA LYS A 112 -14.67 -6.18 -4.35
C LYS A 112 -14.11 -7.19 -5.36
N PHE A 113 -13.20 -8.06 -4.92
CA PHE A 113 -12.62 -9.12 -5.77
C PHE A 113 -13.31 -10.47 -5.58
N SER A 114 -13.62 -10.82 -4.33
CA SER A 114 -14.17 -12.14 -4.00
C SER A 114 -15.25 -12.05 -2.93
N ASN A 115 -16.14 -13.03 -2.91
CA ASN A 115 -17.10 -13.22 -1.83
C ASN A 115 -17.22 -14.70 -1.44
N CYS A 116 -17.63 -14.96 -0.20
CA CYS A 116 -17.96 -16.29 0.31
C CYS A 116 -19.09 -16.18 1.34
N SER A 117 -20.17 -16.91 1.15
CA SER A 117 -21.34 -16.87 2.04
C SER A 117 -21.48 -18.16 2.83
N VAL A 118 -21.87 -18.04 4.10
CA VAL A 118 -22.22 -19.18 4.95
C VAL A 118 -23.49 -18.91 5.75
N THR A 119 -24.29 -19.95 5.93
CA THR A 119 -25.46 -19.90 6.81
C THR A 119 -25.10 -20.52 8.14
N LEU A 120 -25.29 -19.76 9.22
CA LEU A 120 -25.03 -20.19 10.59
C LEU A 120 -26.34 -20.22 11.38
N LYS A 121 -26.52 -21.24 12.20
CA LYS A 121 -27.67 -21.34 13.09
C LYS A 121 -27.20 -21.27 14.54
N GLY A 122 -27.96 -20.62 15.39
CA GLY A 122 -27.67 -20.51 16.81
C GLY A 122 -28.95 -20.44 17.63
N VAL A 123 -28.91 -21.02 18.82
CA VAL A 123 -30.01 -20.98 19.78
C VAL A 123 -29.48 -20.42 21.10
N GLY A 124 -30.28 -19.62 21.78
CA GLY A 124 -29.92 -19.03 23.07
C GLY A 124 -31.14 -18.53 23.84
N GLU A 125 -30.97 -18.30 25.14
CA GLU A 125 -32.03 -17.84 26.04
C GLU A 125 -32.53 -16.41 25.71
N ASN A 126 -31.75 -15.65 24.94
CA ASN A 126 -32.11 -14.34 24.43
C ASN A 126 -31.44 -14.10 23.07
N GLU A 127 -31.80 -12.99 22.43
CA GLU A 127 -31.35 -12.62 21.08
C GLU A 127 -29.83 -12.57 20.97
N THR A 128 -29.16 -11.89 21.90
CA THR A 128 -27.69 -11.78 21.94
C THR A 128 -27.02 -13.15 22.06
N LYS A 129 -27.51 -14.02 22.96
CA LYS A 129 -26.96 -15.37 23.14
C LYS A 129 -27.17 -16.24 21.90
N ALA A 130 -28.34 -16.15 21.25
CA ALA A 130 -28.64 -16.90 20.03
C ALA A 130 -27.75 -16.45 18.86
N TYR A 131 -27.56 -15.13 18.70
CA TYR A 131 -26.69 -14.55 17.68
C TYR A 131 -25.22 -14.96 17.88
N MET A 132 -24.70 -14.84 19.11
CA MET A 132 -23.35 -15.27 19.47
C MET A 132 -23.15 -16.78 19.28
N SER A 133 -24.17 -17.58 19.62
CA SER A 133 -24.19 -19.02 19.40
C SER A 133 -24.08 -19.37 17.91
N ALA A 134 -24.76 -18.61 17.04
CA ALA A 134 -24.65 -18.77 15.60
C ALA A 134 -23.24 -18.43 15.10
N LEU A 135 -22.66 -17.29 15.49
CA LEU A 135 -21.31 -16.89 15.08
C LEU A 135 -20.23 -17.88 15.55
N LYS A 136 -20.40 -18.53 16.72
CA LYS A 136 -19.48 -19.58 17.19
C LYS A 136 -19.33 -20.73 16.19
N ASN A 137 -20.41 -21.04 15.45
CA ASN A 137 -20.45 -22.11 14.44
C ASN A 137 -19.73 -21.76 13.14
N LEU A 138 -19.15 -20.55 13.02
CA LEU A 138 -18.22 -20.22 11.94
C LEU A 138 -16.91 -21.01 12.12
N LYS A 139 -16.71 -22.02 11.26
CA LYS A 139 -15.56 -22.95 11.28
C LYS A 139 -14.32 -22.37 10.60
N VAL A 140 -13.41 -21.80 11.37
CA VAL A 140 -12.26 -21.02 10.85
C VAL A 140 -11.26 -21.81 9.99
N ASP A 141 -11.34 -23.14 10.03
CA ASP A 141 -10.50 -24.11 9.33
C ASP A 141 -11.20 -24.76 8.13
N ASP A 142 -12.40 -24.30 7.76
CA ASP A 142 -13.13 -24.82 6.60
C ASP A 142 -12.35 -24.54 5.31
N PRO A 143 -12.01 -25.57 4.49
CA PRO A 143 -11.19 -25.41 3.27
C PRO A 143 -11.74 -24.38 2.28
N LYS A 144 -13.05 -24.11 2.28
CA LYS A 144 -13.65 -23.08 1.42
C LYS A 144 -13.07 -21.69 1.66
N TYR A 145 -12.59 -21.39 2.87
CA TYR A 145 -12.00 -20.09 3.17
C TYR A 145 -10.60 -19.94 2.59
N GLN A 146 -9.80 -21.01 2.57
CA GLN A 146 -8.52 -21.04 1.88
C GLN A 146 -8.72 -20.84 0.37
N ASP A 147 -9.69 -21.54 -0.23
CA ASP A 147 -10.07 -21.36 -1.63
C ASP A 147 -10.56 -19.94 -1.93
N PHE A 148 -11.36 -19.36 -1.02
CA PHE A 148 -11.87 -18.00 -1.11
C PHE A 148 -10.75 -16.96 -1.13
N ILE A 149 -9.77 -17.09 -0.23
CA ILE A 149 -8.59 -16.22 -0.13
C ILE A 149 -7.69 -16.40 -1.36
N ALA A 150 -7.40 -17.63 -1.76
CA ALA A 150 -6.57 -17.92 -2.94
C ALA A 150 -7.19 -17.32 -4.23
N LYS A 151 -8.51 -17.50 -4.43
CA LYS A 151 -9.24 -16.90 -5.56
C LYS A 151 -9.19 -15.36 -5.52
N ALA A 152 -9.27 -14.77 -4.33
CA ALA A 152 -9.18 -13.32 -4.20
C ALA A 152 -7.80 -12.80 -4.61
N LYS A 153 -6.73 -13.44 -4.15
CA LYS A 153 -5.34 -13.08 -4.49
C LYS A 153 -5.08 -13.14 -5.99
N ILE A 154 -5.55 -14.19 -6.67
CA ILE A 154 -5.47 -14.31 -8.14
C ILE A 154 -6.20 -13.13 -8.82
N LYS A 155 -7.43 -12.84 -8.38
CA LYS A 155 -8.23 -11.74 -8.97
C LYS A 155 -7.62 -10.36 -8.74
N ILE A 156 -6.95 -10.14 -7.61
CA ILE A 156 -6.19 -8.91 -7.33
C ILE A 156 -5.08 -8.76 -8.39
N VAL A 157 -4.23 -9.77 -8.54
CA VAL A 157 -3.14 -9.75 -9.53
C VAL A 157 -3.67 -9.53 -10.94
N ASP A 158 -4.73 -10.25 -11.32
CA ASP A 158 -5.38 -10.13 -12.63
C ASP A 158 -5.97 -8.73 -12.88
N TYR A 159 -6.48 -8.08 -11.84
CA TYR A 159 -6.99 -6.72 -11.93
C TYR A 159 -5.88 -5.74 -12.29
N TYR A 160 -4.79 -5.72 -11.51
CA TYR A 160 -3.67 -4.81 -11.77
C TYR A 160 -2.98 -5.09 -13.10
N ASN A 161 -2.80 -6.36 -13.46
CA ASN A 161 -2.21 -6.72 -14.75
C ASN A 161 -3.05 -6.21 -15.93
N ARG A 162 -4.39 -6.35 -15.88
CA ARG A 162 -5.28 -5.85 -16.94
C ARG A 162 -5.44 -4.33 -16.94
N LYS A 163 -5.39 -3.70 -15.76
CA LYS A 163 -5.59 -2.25 -15.61
C LYS A 163 -4.30 -1.46 -15.70
N CYS A 164 -3.14 -2.12 -15.76
CA CYS A 164 -1.85 -1.47 -15.64
C CYS A 164 -1.66 -0.28 -16.59
N ASP A 165 -1.94 -0.48 -17.88
CA ASP A 165 -1.75 0.56 -18.88
C ASP A 165 -2.68 1.76 -18.65
N PHE A 166 -3.89 1.52 -18.12
CA PHE A 166 -4.82 2.58 -17.72
C PHE A 166 -4.32 3.33 -16.47
N ILE A 167 -3.85 2.61 -15.46
CA ILE A 167 -3.28 3.22 -14.23
C ILE A 167 -2.10 4.13 -14.60
N ILE A 168 -1.20 3.64 -15.45
CA ILE A 168 -0.04 4.39 -15.94
C ILE A 168 -0.48 5.60 -16.78
N LYS A 169 -1.47 5.43 -17.66
CA LYS A 169 -2.00 6.53 -18.49
C LYS A 169 -2.62 7.62 -17.62
N ASP A 170 -3.40 7.25 -16.61
CA ASP A 170 -4.02 8.19 -15.67
C ASP A 170 -2.96 8.96 -14.88
N ALA A 171 -1.94 8.28 -14.36
CA ALA A 171 -0.83 8.93 -13.65
C ALA A 171 -0.09 9.93 -14.56
N LYS A 172 0.19 9.58 -15.81
CA LYS A 172 0.77 10.50 -16.80
C LYS A 172 -0.14 11.71 -17.06
N ALA A 173 -1.45 11.50 -17.14
CA ALA A 173 -2.42 12.57 -17.32
C ALA A 173 -2.47 13.52 -16.12
N MET A 174 -2.40 13.00 -14.88
CA MET A 174 -2.28 13.80 -13.66
C MET A 174 -1.00 14.63 -13.67
N ALA A 175 0.15 14.02 -13.99
CA ALA A 175 1.43 14.73 -14.11
C ALA A 175 1.39 15.83 -15.18
N GLY A 176 0.74 15.58 -16.32
CA GLY A 176 0.53 16.59 -17.38
C GLY A 176 -0.31 17.80 -16.95
N LYS A 177 -1.06 17.69 -15.85
CA LYS A 177 -1.81 18.79 -15.22
C LYS A 177 -1.06 19.42 -14.04
N GLY A 178 0.19 19.05 -13.80
CA GLY A 178 0.98 19.49 -12.65
C GLY A 178 0.60 18.79 -11.33
N GLN A 179 -0.27 17.78 -11.36
CA GLN A 179 -0.70 17.02 -10.18
C GLN A 179 0.30 15.89 -9.88
N TYR A 180 1.56 16.26 -9.61
CA TYR A 180 2.66 15.30 -9.48
C TYR A 180 2.51 14.36 -8.28
N ASP A 181 2.10 14.87 -7.12
CA ASP A 181 1.89 14.06 -5.92
C ASP A 181 0.83 12.99 -6.13
N ALA A 182 -0.31 13.37 -6.74
CA ALA A 182 -1.38 12.44 -7.06
C ALA A 182 -0.94 11.38 -8.09
N ALA A 183 -0.16 11.78 -9.09
CA ALA A 183 0.38 10.88 -10.09
C ALA A 183 1.34 9.85 -9.48
N LEU A 184 2.27 10.31 -8.63
CA LEU A 184 3.24 9.46 -7.94
C LEU A 184 2.53 8.53 -6.95
N PHE A 185 1.54 9.04 -6.20
CA PHE A 185 0.70 8.25 -5.31
C PHE A 185 -0.02 7.13 -6.06
N LYS A 186 -0.64 7.43 -7.21
CA LYS A 186 -1.34 6.44 -8.03
C LYS A 186 -0.42 5.30 -8.50
N LEU A 187 0.82 5.60 -8.86
CA LEU A 187 1.80 4.58 -9.26
C LEU A 187 2.38 3.82 -8.06
N ALA A 188 2.61 4.52 -6.95
CA ALA A 188 3.20 3.94 -5.75
C ALA A 188 2.27 2.89 -5.12
N THR A 189 0.96 3.11 -5.17
CA THR A 189 -0.02 2.17 -4.58
C THR A 189 -0.22 0.87 -5.37
N ILE A 190 0.45 0.68 -6.52
CA ILE A 190 0.44 -0.61 -7.23
C ILE A 190 1.16 -1.65 -6.34
N PRO A 191 0.51 -2.76 -5.97
CA PRO A 191 1.13 -3.78 -5.13
C PRO A 191 2.38 -4.37 -5.80
N ASP A 192 3.44 -4.61 -5.04
CA ASP A 192 4.66 -5.31 -5.47
C ASP A 192 4.37 -6.77 -5.88
N ALA A 193 3.42 -7.41 -5.21
CA ALA A 193 2.79 -8.67 -5.61
C ALA A 193 2.23 -8.64 -7.06
N CYS A 194 1.93 -7.48 -7.61
CA CYS A 194 1.55 -7.30 -9.01
C CYS A 194 2.78 -6.95 -9.87
N LYS A 195 3.83 -7.78 -9.79
CA LYS A 195 5.17 -7.52 -10.32
C LYS A 195 5.20 -6.98 -11.74
N ALA A 196 4.41 -7.55 -12.66
CA ALA A 196 4.40 -7.11 -14.05
C ALA A 196 3.96 -5.64 -14.20
N CYS A 197 2.98 -5.19 -13.40
CA CYS A 197 2.57 -3.80 -13.42
C CYS A 197 3.49 -2.90 -12.60
N TYR A 198 3.96 -3.40 -11.44
CA TYR A 198 4.93 -2.70 -10.60
C TYR A 198 6.21 -2.37 -11.38
N ASP A 199 6.83 -3.35 -12.03
CA ASP A 199 8.06 -3.15 -12.81
C ASP A 199 7.84 -2.16 -13.98
N LYS A 200 6.64 -2.13 -14.58
CA LYS A 200 6.27 -1.14 -15.60
C LYS A 200 6.07 0.26 -15.03
N SER A 201 5.64 0.40 -13.78
CA SER A 201 5.34 1.70 -13.16
C SER A 201 6.61 2.43 -12.72
N ILE A 202 7.62 1.71 -12.24
CA ILE A 202 8.89 2.28 -11.74
C ILE A 202 9.55 3.28 -12.70
N PRO A 203 9.83 2.97 -13.98
CA PRO A 203 10.44 3.93 -14.89
C PRO A 203 9.54 5.14 -15.14
N VAL A 204 8.21 4.97 -15.10
CA VAL A 204 7.25 6.07 -15.24
C VAL A 204 7.30 6.98 -14.01
N SER A 205 7.35 6.42 -12.80
CA SER A 205 7.50 7.17 -11.55
C SER A 205 8.76 8.03 -11.56
N LYS A 206 9.89 7.49 -12.04
CA LYS A 206 11.14 8.25 -12.17
C LYS A 206 11.00 9.45 -13.12
N VAL A 207 10.32 9.28 -14.25
CA VAL A 207 10.06 10.37 -15.20
C VAL A 207 9.15 11.43 -14.60
N ILE A 208 8.06 11.04 -13.94
CA ILE A 208 7.12 11.98 -13.31
C ILE A 208 7.80 12.73 -12.16
N TYR A 209 8.59 12.05 -11.35
CA TYR A 209 9.37 12.69 -10.28
C TYR A 209 10.38 13.70 -10.84
N LYS A 210 11.03 13.39 -11.97
CA LYS A 210 11.91 14.35 -12.65
C LYS A 210 11.16 15.61 -13.08
N GLN A 211 9.94 15.45 -13.62
CA GLN A 211 9.09 16.59 -13.99
C GLN A 211 8.69 17.43 -12.78
N TYR A 212 8.36 16.76 -11.66
CA TYR A 212 8.03 17.43 -10.40
C TYR A 212 9.18 18.31 -9.92
N ILE A 213 10.39 17.74 -9.74
CA ILE A 213 11.53 18.51 -9.23
C ILE A 213 11.97 19.61 -10.20
N ASP A 214 11.78 19.42 -11.51
CA ASP A 214 12.08 20.46 -12.51
C ASP A 214 11.08 21.62 -12.44
N ASN A 215 9.81 21.33 -12.23
CA ASN A 215 8.78 22.36 -12.04
C ASN A 215 9.00 23.10 -10.71
N ASP A 216 9.22 22.37 -9.63
CA ASP A 216 9.50 22.91 -8.29
C ASP A 216 10.74 23.81 -8.30
N CYS A 217 11.82 23.39 -8.97
CA CYS A 217 13.02 24.19 -9.17
C CYS A 217 12.71 25.54 -9.82
N LYS A 218 11.91 25.56 -10.89
CA LYS A 218 11.53 26.81 -11.58
C LYS A 218 10.75 27.74 -10.66
N VAL A 219 9.78 27.20 -9.90
CA VAL A 219 8.95 27.97 -8.97
C VAL A 219 9.81 28.59 -7.86
N LYS A 220 10.65 27.78 -7.21
CA LYS A 220 11.53 28.22 -6.11
C LYS A 220 12.58 29.22 -6.58
N LEU A 221 13.21 28.98 -7.72
CA LEU A 221 14.19 29.92 -8.29
C LEU A 221 13.55 31.25 -8.66
N ALA A 222 12.34 31.25 -9.21
CA ALA A 222 11.60 32.47 -9.50
C ALA A 222 11.25 33.24 -8.22
N ALA A 223 10.79 32.55 -7.17
CA ALA A 223 10.52 33.14 -5.87
C ALA A 223 11.77 33.78 -5.26
N ALA A 224 12.89 33.05 -5.22
CA ALA A 224 14.17 33.56 -4.73
C ALA A 224 14.65 34.80 -5.49
N LYS A 225 14.54 34.78 -6.83
CA LYS A 225 14.90 35.94 -7.67
C LYS A 225 14.03 37.17 -7.38
N ASN A 226 12.73 36.98 -7.17
CA ASN A 226 11.81 38.07 -6.86
C ASN A 226 12.07 38.69 -5.48
N ILE A 227 12.34 37.85 -4.47
CA ILE A 227 12.73 38.29 -3.12
C ILE A 227 14.00 39.14 -3.19
N TRP A 228 15.04 38.59 -3.84
CA TRP A 228 16.32 39.29 -3.97
C TRP A 228 16.22 40.59 -4.79
N LYS A 229 15.34 40.64 -5.80
CA LYS A 229 15.08 41.88 -6.54
C LYS A 229 14.50 42.97 -5.63
N THR A 230 13.74 42.59 -4.61
CA THR A 230 13.05 43.50 -3.71
C THR A 230 13.91 43.94 -2.52
N SER A 231 14.74 43.04 -1.99
CA SER A 231 15.66 43.33 -0.88
C SER A 231 17.04 42.74 -1.16
N GLN A 232 18.04 43.60 -1.34
CA GLN A 232 19.43 43.20 -1.63
C GLN A 232 20.34 43.34 -0.41
N ASP A 233 19.82 42.95 0.74
CA ASP A 233 20.48 42.97 2.04
C ASP A 233 20.49 41.57 2.68
N GLU A 234 21.04 41.45 3.88
CA GLU A 234 21.13 40.19 4.61
C GLU A 234 19.76 39.50 4.76
N SER A 235 18.72 40.26 5.08
CA SER A 235 17.35 39.74 5.24
C SER A 235 16.83 39.15 3.92
N GLY A 236 17.00 39.88 2.81
CA GLY A 236 16.65 39.40 1.48
C GLY A 236 17.43 38.17 1.04
N ALA A 237 18.71 38.08 1.41
CA ALA A 237 19.53 36.91 1.15
C ALA A 237 19.02 35.69 1.91
N TYR A 238 18.73 35.82 3.21
CA TYR A 238 18.16 34.72 3.99
C TYR A 238 16.82 34.24 3.43
N ALA A 239 15.89 35.16 3.16
CA ALA A 239 14.59 34.81 2.61
C ALA A 239 14.69 34.17 1.22
N ALA A 240 15.59 34.63 0.35
CA ALA A 240 15.86 33.95 -0.92
C ALA A 240 16.51 32.58 -0.72
N GLY A 241 17.38 32.46 0.27
CA GLY A 241 18.07 31.25 0.68
C GLY A 241 17.13 30.11 1.07
N GLU A 242 16.04 30.40 1.78
CA GLU A 242 15.03 29.41 2.16
C GLU A 242 14.46 28.65 0.95
N TYR A 243 14.25 29.33 -0.17
CA TYR A 243 13.80 28.68 -1.41
C TYR A 243 14.93 27.95 -2.13
N LEU A 244 16.12 28.55 -2.17
CA LEU A 244 17.27 28.03 -2.92
C LEU A 244 17.82 26.73 -2.31
N THR A 245 17.77 26.60 -0.98
CA THR A 245 18.20 25.38 -0.28
C THR A 245 17.20 24.23 -0.42
N GLU A 246 15.97 24.49 -0.84
CA GLU A 246 15.00 23.42 -1.10
C GLU A 246 15.07 22.87 -2.54
N ILE A 247 15.86 23.47 -3.41
CA ILE A 247 15.97 23.03 -4.81
C ILE A 247 16.70 21.68 -4.87
N SER A 248 16.11 20.72 -5.57
CA SER A 248 16.75 19.42 -5.80
C SER A 248 17.98 19.58 -6.70
N PRO A 249 19.13 18.96 -6.39
CA PRO A 249 20.30 18.97 -7.26
C PRO A 249 20.12 18.17 -8.55
N ASN A 250 19.13 17.26 -8.55
CA ASN A 250 18.77 16.49 -9.73
C ASN A 250 17.79 17.27 -10.65
N ALA A 251 17.36 18.46 -10.24
CA ALA A 251 16.54 19.31 -11.08
C ALA A 251 17.38 19.97 -12.19
N THR A 252 16.76 20.17 -13.35
CA THR A 252 17.40 20.76 -14.53
C THR A 252 17.93 22.16 -14.27
N CYS A 253 17.25 22.94 -13.40
CA CYS A 253 17.63 24.31 -13.10
C CYS A 253 18.66 24.46 -11.95
N TYR A 254 19.18 23.35 -11.41
CA TYR A 254 20.07 23.40 -10.23
C TYR A 254 21.33 24.24 -10.45
N ASN A 255 21.99 24.10 -11.61
CA ASN A 255 23.18 24.90 -11.91
C ASN A 255 22.88 26.40 -11.99
N GLU A 256 21.69 26.77 -12.46
CA GLU A 256 21.23 28.16 -12.49
C GLU A 256 20.95 28.68 -11.07
N ALA A 257 20.27 27.87 -10.26
CA ALA A 257 20.03 28.18 -8.85
C ALA A 257 21.34 28.36 -8.08
N LYS A 258 22.31 27.46 -8.28
CA LYS A 258 23.64 27.56 -7.70
C LYS A 258 24.35 28.85 -8.11
N ALA A 259 24.36 29.18 -9.41
CA ALA A 259 24.98 30.41 -9.89
C ALA A 259 24.31 31.67 -9.29
N PHE A 260 22.98 31.63 -9.10
CA PHE A 260 22.24 32.71 -8.47
C PHE A 260 22.55 32.84 -6.97
N THR A 261 22.64 31.72 -6.26
CA THR A 261 23.11 31.65 -4.87
C THR A 261 24.51 32.25 -4.71
N ASP A 262 25.44 31.87 -5.58
CA ASP A 262 26.82 32.38 -5.55
C ASP A 262 26.85 33.90 -5.77
N LYS A 263 25.97 34.43 -6.64
CA LYS A 263 25.81 35.87 -6.87
C LYS A 263 25.31 36.61 -5.62
N ILE A 264 24.31 36.07 -4.91
CA ILE A 264 23.83 36.64 -3.64
C ILE A 264 24.98 36.65 -2.63
N GLY A 265 25.69 35.52 -2.49
CA GLY A 265 26.79 35.40 -1.55
C GLY A 265 27.93 36.39 -1.80
N ALA A 266 28.31 36.61 -3.06
CA ALA A 266 29.32 37.60 -3.42
C ALA A 266 28.92 39.02 -2.97
N LYS A 267 27.64 39.39 -3.13
CA LYS A 267 27.13 40.71 -2.69
C LYS A 267 27.15 40.85 -1.17
N ILE A 268 26.64 39.86 -0.45
CA ILE A 268 26.56 39.88 1.03
C ILE A 268 27.95 39.84 1.69
N LEU A 269 28.90 39.10 1.10
CA LEU A 269 30.29 39.11 1.56
C LEU A 269 30.97 40.46 1.35
N ALA A 270 30.73 41.11 0.21
CA ALA A 270 31.21 42.48 -0.03
C ALA A 270 30.62 43.49 0.98
N ASP A 271 29.41 43.22 1.48
CA ASP A 271 28.76 44.03 2.53
C ASP A 271 29.22 43.64 3.96
N GLY A 272 30.19 42.73 4.09
CA GLY A 272 30.88 42.42 5.35
C GLY A 272 30.34 41.23 6.14
N ASN A 273 29.36 40.48 5.61
CA ASN A 273 28.69 39.41 6.36
C ASN A 273 29.19 38.00 5.97
N LYS A 274 29.83 37.33 6.94
CA LYS A 274 30.44 36.00 6.78
C LYS A 274 29.49 34.82 7.09
N GLU A 275 28.35 35.06 7.74
CA GLU A 275 27.45 33.98 8.20
C GLU A 275 26.71 33.30 7.04
N TRP A 276 26.35 34.07 6.02
CA TRP A 276 25.74 33.55 4.80
C TRP A 276 26.62 32.49 4.09
N ALA A 277 27.93 32.76 3.98
CA ALA A 277 28.88 31.85 3.33
C ALA A 277 28.99 30.50 4.05
N PHE A 278 28.86 30.48 5.38
CA PHE A 278 28.88 29.26 6.16
C PHE A 278 27.62 28.42 5.93
N ARG A 279 26.42 29.03 6.02
CA ARG A 279 25.14 28.31 5.84
C ARG A 279 25.01 27.70 4.45
N MET A 280 25.45 28.42 3.42
CA MET A 280 25.37 27.91 2.05
C MET A 280 26.36 26.77 1.78
N LYS A 281 27.53 26.80 2.44
CA LYS A 281 28.50 25.70 2.37
C LYS A 281 27.94 24.42 2.98
N VAL A 282 27.27 24.52 4.14
CA VAL A 282 26.58 23.37 4.77
C VAL A 282 25.56 22.75 3.81
N TYR A 283 24.75 23.60 3.15
CA TYR A 283 23.80 23.13 2.14
C TYR A 283 24.48 22.41 0.96
N GLN A 284 25.57 22.97 0.41
CA GLN A 284 26.31 22.34 -0.68
C GLN A 284 26.92 20.98 -0.27
N ASP A 285 27.41 20.85 0.96
CA ASP A 285 28.04 19.64 1.49
C ASP A 285 27.01 18.54 1.84
N GLU A 286 25.79 18.92 2.21
CA GLU A 286 24.67 17.99 2.44
C GLU A 286 24.11 17.40 1.13
N VAL A 287 24.26 18.12 0.02
CA VAL A 287 23.62 17.86 -1.28
C VAL A 287 24.64 17.30 -2.28
N THR A 288 25.42 16.29 -1.90
CA THR A 288 26.22 15.54 -2.88
C THR A 288 25.31 14.68 -3.76
N ALA A 289 25.70 14.46 -5.02
CA ALA A 289 24.87 13.76 -6.03
C ALA A 289 24.36 12.39 -5.56
N ASP A 290 25.19 11.64 -4.82
CA ASP A 290 24.83 10.33 -4.28
C ASP A 290 23.77 10.41 -3.16
N LYS A 291 23.85 11.43 -2.29
CA LYS A 291 22.84 11.68 -1.24
C LYS A 291 21.51 12.14 -1.84
N ALA A 292 21.55 12.82 -2.99
CA ALA A 292 20.36 13.33 -3.65
C ALA A 292 19.53 12.25 -4.36
N ALA A 293 20.19 11.25 -4.94
CA ALA A 293 19.51 10.07 -5.50
C ALA A 293 18.79 9.28 -4.39
N LEU A 294 19.46 9.06 -3.26
CA LEU A 294 18.87 8.40 -2.08
C LEU A 294 17.69 9.20 -1.49
N LYS A 295 17.77 10.53 -1.48
CA LYS A 295 16.67 11.39 -1.04
C LYS A 295 15.46 11.31 -1.97
N ALA A 296 15.67 11.28 -3.29
CA ALA A 296 14.59 11.11 -4.26
C ALA A 296 13.87 9.76 -4.10
N GLU A 297 14.61 8.67 -3.91
CA GLU A 297 14.04 7.35 -3.65
C GLU A 297 13.29 7.31 -2.31
N ARG A 298 13.86 7.93 -1.28
CA ARG A 298 13.22 8.08 0.04
C ARG A 298 11.94 8.91 -0.03
N ASP A 299 11.89 10.01 -0.77
CA ASP A 299 10.72 10.88 -0.84
C ASP A 299 9.58 10.22 -1.62
N ILE A 300 9.90 9.45 -2.68
CA ILE A 300 8.93 8.56 -3.35
C ILE A 300 8.41 7.50 -2.37
N ALA A 301 9.29 6.87 -1.58
CA ALA A 301 8.91 5.89 -0.56
C ALA A 301 8.12 6.51 0.61
N LEU A 302 8.37 7.76 0.98
CA LEU A 302 7.61 8.48 2.00
C LEU A 302 6.24 8.93 1.49
N ALA A 303 6.11 9.28 0.22
CA ALA A 303 4.81 9.51 -0.42
C ALA A 303 3.96 8.23 -0.41
N TYR A 304 4.59 7.07 -0.63
CA TYR A 304 3.96 5.77 -0.43
C TYR A 304 3.54 5.57 1.03
N ALA A 305 4.45 5.81 1.99
CA ALA A 305 4.18 5.62 3.42
C ALA A 305 3.13 6.58 4.00
N LYS A 306 3.04 7.84 3.54
CA LYS A 306 2.05 8.84 4.01
C LYS A 306 0.61 8.53 3.60
N SER A 307 0.40 7.59 2.68
CA SER A 307 -0.93 7.15 2.29
C SER A 307 -1.64 6.22 3.28
N THR A 308 -1.01 5.93 4.42
CA THR A 308 -1.44 4.93 5.41
C THR A 308 -2.57 5.38 6.35
N SER A 309 -3.11 6.60 6.19
CA SER A 309 -4.43 6.96 6.75
C SER A 309 -5.52 6.36 5.85
N VAL A 310 -5.72 5.05 5.96
CA VAL A 310 -6.68 4.34 5.10
C VAL A 310 -8.07 4.40 5.72
N ASN A 311 -8.94 5.22 5.14
CA ASN A 311 -10.38 5.05 5.31
C ASN A 311 -10.82 3.94 4.34
N TYR A 312 -11.30 2.82 4.87
CA TYR A 312 -11.77 1.72 4.01
C TYR A 312 -13.15 2.03 3.42
N ILE A 313 -13.24 1.95 2.09
CA ILE A 313 -14.47 2.10 1.34
C ILE A 313 -15.06 0.71 1.11
N VAL A 314 -16.04 0.32 1.93
CA VAL A 314 -16.76 -0.96 1.78
C VAL A 314 -18.20 -0.77 1.32
N ALA A 315 -18.61 0.48 1.04
CA ALA A 315 -19.93 0.80 0.52
C ALA A 315 -20.15 0.10 -0.85
N GLY A 316 -21.29 -0.58 -1.00
CA GLY A 316 -21.63 -1.34 -2.21
C GLY A 316 -21.04 -2.76 -2.26
N TRP A 317 -20.37 -3.22 -1.19
CA TRP A 317 -19.94 -4.62 -1.09
C TRP A 317 -21.10 -5.54 -0.71
N TRP A 318 -22.07 -5.01 0.03
CA TRP A 318 -23.40 -5.54 0.31
C TRP A 318 -24.47 -4.52 -0.10
#